data_AF-A0AAN0JKC7-F1
#
_entry.id   AF-A0AAN0JKC7-F1
#
_cell.length_a   1.000
_cell.length_b   1.000
_cell.length_c   1.000
_cell.angle_alpha   90.00
_cell.angle_beta   90.00
_cell.angle_gamma   90.00
#
_symmetry.space_group_name_H-M   'P 1'
#
loop_
_entity.id
_entity.type
_entity.pdbx_description
1 polymer ?
#
loop_
_entity_poly.entity_id
_entity_poly.type
_entity_poly.pdbx_seq_one_letter_code
_entity_poly.pdbx_strand_id
1 'polypeptide(L)'
;MVKVAAIALFCLSLFLFADAQSCTQNQTRLFSGSSSSNGVLQVCNSSRVWTDVCDYYWNNNAHSVVVCKQLGFTSPTPITVFNAGPASTGKFTYVSTSSYCSISSSVITSCLSTSSWLLQYSSCCSISRDTVYIDCNPDTANASVGQARLYNVRNKHESTEGMLQIGDAGRNWTAVCDYGWSCNHAVTACKQLGYSNPSPNYRVNAGPWIKFGYGPYSYCSSSATNLNSCSSYSSSYRTNPSYCDTNRDTVYLKCNVQLTCSPNYSVRLVGGKDSSEGRVEVCYNGIWHALCGTYIDQYFASVVCNQLGFTISNFSTTIADGRYGYGNTSSYFPGSIYCFRLRNNISSCYYYGSFSSSKCMTQCSSYYIGIKCISSGDNCNEGEVRLVNGTEEREGRLEVCANGVWGTVCSYSFTRAAAYIACKQLGYNDSNDAIIDTNAYDKFGGGDKPIVYSYVDCFGLETRLSQCDKSVFPTFSCYYGSIVGLKCLDICNEGKIRLVGGKNSLEGTVEICIEKRWKLISESGWDDTDASVVCRQLNHTGGEAVLNSLFGEPKRAIVYSNVNCRGTETELRNCTHNRLYPERVDGDVAGVRCSPAHIFPGYKILRNCSF
;
A
#
# COMPACT_ATOMS: atom_id res chain seq x y z
N MET A 1 9.34 34.78 -38.59
CA MET A 1 9.05 33.97 -37.38
C MET A 1 7.71 34.29 -36.72
N VAL A 2 7.26 35.55 -36.65
CA VAL A 2 5.95 35.92 -36.05
C VAL A 2 4.72 35.39 -36.84
N LYS A 3 4.79 35.27 -38.17
CA LYS A 3 3.68 34.73 -38.99
C LYS A 3 3.47 33.21 -38.87
N VAL A 4 4.50 32.44 -38.52
CA VAL A 4 4.40 30.97 -38.35
C VAL A 4 3.82 30.63 -36.98
N ALA A 5 4.15 31.41 -35.95
CA ALA A 5 3.56 31.28 -34.62
C ALA A 5 2.05 31.61 -34.59
N ALA A 6 1.61 32.59 -35.39
CA ALA A 6 0.19 32.94 -35.49
C ALA A 6 -0.65 31.84 -36.17
N ILE A 7 -0.11 31.15 -37.18
CA ILE A 7 -0.79 30.02 -37.84
C ILE A 7 -0.84 28.79 -36.91
N ALA A 8 0.23 28.55 -36.13
CA ALA A 8 0.24 27.49 -35.12
C ALA A 8 -0.75 27.75 -33.97
N LEU A 9 -0.90 29.01 -33.52
CA LEU A 9 -1.91 29.41 -32.52
C LEU A 9 -3.34 29.38 -33.08
N PHE A 10 -3.54 29.73 -34.36
CA PHE A 10 -4.84 29.62 -35.01
C PHE A 10 -5.24 28.15 -35.20
N CYS A 11 -4.31 27.27 -35.59
CA CYS A 11 -4.54 25.82 -35.63
C CYS A 11 -4.75 25.22 -34.23
N LEU A 12 -4.01 25.63 -33.19
CA LEU A 12 -4.27 25.19 -31.82
C LEU A 12 -5.66 25.64 -31.31
N SER A 13 -6.10 26.85 -31.68
CA SER A 13 -7.44 27.34 -31.34
C SER A 13 -8.54 26.61 -32.12
N LEU A 14 -8.31 26.21 -33.37
CA LEU A 14 -9.24 25.38 -34.14
C LEU A 14 -9.35 23.94 -33.59
N PHE A 15 -8.27 23.39 -33.00
CA PHE A 15 -8.31 22.10 -32.33
C PHE A 15 -8.95 22.16 -30.92
N LEU A 16 -8.81 23.27 -30.20
CA LEU A 16 -9.43 23.45 -28.87
C LEU A 16 -10.91 23.89 -28.92
N PHE A 17 -11.40 24.40 -30.05
CA PHE A 17 -12.80 24.84 -30.22
C PHE A 17 -13.67 23.93 -31.09
N ALA A 18 -13.15 22.80 -31.61
CA ALA A 18 -13.96 21.85 -32.38
C ALA A 18 -14.92 20.99 -31.51
N ASP A 19 -14.74 20.96 -30.18
CA ASP A 19 -15.47 20.06 -29.27
C ASP A 19 -16.61 20.70 -28.47
N ALA A 20 -16.99 21.94 -28.79
CA ALA A 20 -18.13 22.63 -28.18
C ALA A 20 -19.34 22.71 -29.12
N GLN A 21 -19.51 21.77 -30.07
CA GLN A 21 -20.77 21.69 -30.81
C GLN A 21 -21.88 21.17 -29.90
N SER A 22 -22.88 22.02 -29.65
CA SER A 22 -24.15 21.62 -29.03
C SER A 22 -24.73 20.44 -29.82
N CYS A 23 -24.86 19.29 -29.17
CA CYS A 23 -25.40 18.10 -29.80
C CYS A 23 -26.93 18.05 -29.68
N THR A 24 -27.57 17.32 -30.58
CA THR A 24 -28.99 17.04 -30.45
C THR A 24 -29.15 15.93 -29.41
N GLN A 25 -30.10 16.07 -28.49
CA GLN A 25 -30.38 15.02 -27.50
C GLN A 25 -30.56 13.67 -28.20
N ASN A 26 -30.00 12.61 -27.62
CA ASN A 26 -30.01 11.24 -28.16
C ASN A 26 -29.16 11.00 -29.42
N GLN A 27 -28.38 11.99 -29.86
CA GLN A 27 -27.39 11.81 -30.91
C GLN A 27 -26.21 10.99 -30.37
N THR A 28 -25.65 10.12 -31.21
CA THR A 28 -24.54 9.22 -30.87
C THR A 28 -23.37 9.51 -31.81
N ARG A 29 -22.14 9.51 -31.28
CA ARG A 29 -20.92 9.63 -32.10
C ARG A 29 -19.80 8.73 -31.58
N LEU A 30 -18.86 8.44 -32.47
CA LEU A 30 -17.59 7.82 -32.14
C LEU A 30 -16.51 8.91 -32.12
N PHE A 31 -15.87 9.10 -30.97
CA PHE A 31 -14.91 10.16 -30.73
C PHE A 31 -13.48 9.62 -30.65
N SER A 32 -12.50 10.39 -31.14
CA SER A 32 -11.06 10.07 -31.05
C SER A 32 -10.67 8.69 -31.64
N GLY A 33 -11.40 8.22 -32.66
CA GLY A 33 -11.06 7.01 -33.40
C GLY A 33 -10.05 7.26 -34.52
N SER A 34 -9.44 6.18 -35.01
CA SER A 34 -8.54 6.21 -36.18
C SER A 34 -9.28 6.29 -37.52
N SER A 35 -10.60 6.07 -37.52
CA SER A 35 -11.44 6.13 -38.72
C SER A 35 -12.88 6.50 -38.35
N SER A 36 -13.72 6.77 -39.35
CA SER A 36 -15.15 7.06 -39.13
C SER A 36 -15.95 5.86 -38.61
N SER A 37 -15.40 4.64 -38.66
CA SER A 37 -16.07 3.43 -38.17
C SER A 37 -15.72 3.08 -36.72
N ASN A 38 -14.80 3.80 -36.08
CA ASN A 38 -14.35 3.47 -34.73
C ASN A 38 -14.16 4.69 -33.82
N GLY A 39 -14.14 4.48 -32.51
CA GLY A 39 -13.91 5.53 -31.52
C GLY A 39 -14.54 5.24 -30.16
N VAL A 40 -14.29 6.13 -29.19
CA VAL A 40 -14.98 6.16 -27.89
C VAL A 40 -16.44 6.53 -28.13
N LEU A 41 -17.35 5.71 -27.61
CA LEU A 41 -18.78 5.95 -27.74
C LEU A 41 -19.21 7.11 -26.85
N GLN A 42 -19.75 8.15 -27.48
CA GLN A 42 -20.39 9.26 -26.78
C GLN A 42 -21.86 9.36 -27.16
N VAL A 43 -22.69 9.66 -26.17
CA VAL A 43 -24.12 9.95 -26.34
C VAL A 43 -24.38 11.37 -25.87
N CYS A 44 -25.24 12.08 -26.59
CA CYS A 44 -25.67 13.40 -26.20
C CYS A 44 -26.77 13.33 -25.14
N ASN A 45 -26.48 13.82 -23.94
CA ASN A 45 -27.42 13.80 -22.83
C ASN A 45 -28.54 14.86 -22.96
N SER A 46 -29.50 14.86 -22.04
CA SER A 46 -30.62 15.83 -22.00
C SER A 46 -30.17 17.29 -21.86
N SER A 47 -28.98 17.54 -21.32
CA SER A 47 -28.36 18.85 -21.22
C SER A 47 -27.61 19.28 -22.49
N ARG A 48 -27.73 18.52 -23.59
CA ARG A 48 -27.03 18.74 -24.87
C ARG A 48 -25.51 18.72 -24.75
N VAL A 49 -25.00 17.91 -23.84
CA VAL A 49 -23.56 17.69 -23.61
C VAL A 49 -23.22 16.25 -23.97
N TRP A 50 -22.10 16.07 -24.67
CA TRP A 50 -21.55 14.75 -24.91
C TRP A 50 -21.07 14.12 -23.61
N THR A 51 -21.45 12.86 -23.41
CA THR A 51 -21.04 12.04 -22.27
C THR A 51 -20.52 10.70 -22.77
N ASP A 52 -19.47 10.20 -22.14
CA ASP A 52 -18.92 8.88 -22.44
C ASP A 52 -19.89 7.79 -21.96
N VAL A 53 -19.96 6.65 -22.65
CA VAL A 53 -20.79 5.53 -22.19
C VAL A 53 -19.99 4.62 -21.25
N CYS A 54 -20.58 4.27 -20.11
CA CYS A 54 -19.97 3.35 -19.13
C CYS A 54 -20.24 1.87 -19.47
N ASP A 55 -19.25 1.03 -19.19
CA ASP A 55 -19.25 -0.40 -19.53
C ASP A 55 -19.99 -1.33 -18.55
N TYR A 56 -20.34 -0.83 -17.37
CA TYR A 56 -20.85 -1.63 -16.25
C TYR A 56 -22.07 -2.53 -16.59
N TYR A 57 -22.93 -2.07 -17.52
CA TYR A 57 -24.08 -2.83 -18.06
C TYR A 57 -24.01 -3.03 -19.57
N TRP A 58 -22.86 -2.76 -20.17
CA TRP A 58 -22.70 -2.87 -21.61
C TRP A 58 -22.79 -4.32 -22.08
N ASN A 59 -23.33 -4.50 -23.28
CA ASN A 59 -23.53 -5.81 -23.91
C ASN A 59 -23.07 -5.75 -25.36
N ASN A 60 -22.13 -6.62 -25.71
CA ASN A 60 -21.46 -6.60 -27.01
C ASN A 60 -22.25 -7.21 -28.16
N ASN A 61 -23.45 -7.71 -27.90
CA ASN A 61 -24.35 -8.25 -28.92
C ASN A 61 -25.48 -7.26 -29.23
N ALA A 62 -26.20 -6.78 -28.22
CA ALA A 62 -27.30 -5.83 -28.42
C ALA A 62 -26.79 -4.38 -28.56
N HIS A 63 -26.05 -3.85 -27.59
CA HIS A 63 -25.70 -2.43 -27.56
C HIS A 63 -24.78 -2.02 -28.70
N SER A 64 -23.71 -2.80 -28.96
CA SER A 64 -22.76 -2.51 -30.04
C SER A 64 -23.42 -2.57 -31.43
N VAL A 65 -24.26 -3.58 -31.69
CA VAL A 65 -24.97 -3.73 -32.97
C VAL A 65 -25.96 -2.60 -33.17
N VAL A 66 -26.70 -2.21 -32.13
CA VAL A 66 -27.65 -1.09 -32.17
C VAL A 66 -26.91 0.22 -32.46
N VAL A 67 -25.79 0.49 -31.79
CA VAL A 67 -24.96 1.69 -32.07
C VAL A 67 -24.48 1.70 -33.51
N CYS A 68 -23.92 0.59 -34.00
CA CYS A 68 -23.40 0.57 -35.36
C CYS A 68 -24.49 0.67 -36.42
N LYS A 69 -25.67 0.05 -36.20
CA LYS A 69 -26.84 0.27 -37.05
C LYS A 69 -27.27 1.74 -37.04
N GLN A 70 -27.31 2.37 -35.86
CA GLN A 70 -27.65 3.78 -35.70
C GLN A 70 -26.65 4.70 -36.43
N LEU A 71 -25.38 4.31 -36.50
CA LEU A 71 -24.33 5.03 -37.24
C LEU A 71 -24.32 4.72 -38.75
N GLY A 72 -25.26 3.93 -39.26
CA GLY A 72 -25.44 3.67 -40.70
C GLY A 72 -24.81 2.39 -41.23
N PHE A 73 -24.30 1.51 -40.38
CA PHE A 73 -23.75 0.22 -40.79
C PHE A 73 -24.87 -0.82 -40.95
N THR A 74 -25.03 -1.40 -42.14
CA THR A 74 -26.20 -2.22 -42.53
C THR A 74 -26.12 -3.69 -42.09
N SER A 75 -24.92 -4.20 -41.80
CA SER A 75 -24.70 -5.56 -41.25
C SER A 75 -23.45 -5.56 -40.35
N PRO A 76 -23.47 -4.80 -39.24
CA PRO A 76 -22.27 -4.64 -38.44
C PRO A 76 -21.98 -5.92 -37.65
N THR A 77 -20.71 -6.33 -37.68
CA THR A 77 -20.12 -7.30 -36.75
C THR A 77 -19.17 -6.53 -35.83
N PRO A 78 -19.69 -5.66 -34.98
CA PRO A 78 -18.86 -4.68 -34.28
C PRO A 78 -17.89 -5.37 -33.32
N ILE A 79 -16.76 -4.74 -33.02
CA ILE A 79 -15.88 -5.11 -31.91
C ILE A 79 -15.92 -3.98 -30.88
N THR A 80 -16.15 -4.33 -29.62
CA THR A 80 -16.06 -3.38 -28.50
C THR A 80 -14.80 -3.66 -27.69
N VAL A 81 -14.13 -2.61 -27.22
CA VAL A 81 -13.04 -2.68 -26.26
C VAL A 81 -13.29 -1.72 -25.11
N PHE A 82 -12.94 -2.17 -23.91
CA PHE A 82 -13.14 -1.47 -22.64
C PHE A 82 -11.79 -1.06 -22.08
N ASN A 83 -11.75 -0.13 -21.11
CA ASN A 83 -10.48 0.35 -20.54
C ASN A 83 -9.51 0.94 -21.55
N ALA A 84 -10.01 1.45 -22.69
CA ALA A 84 -9.15 1.90 -23.76
C ALA A 84 -8.29 3.10 -23.34
N GLY A 85 -8.72 3.92 -22.37
CA GLY A 85 -7.98 5.09 -21.84
C GLY A 85 -8.91 6.03 -21.04
N PRO A 86 -8.44 7.24 -20.66
CA PRO A 86 -9.24 8.16 -19.87
C PRO A 86 -10.51 8.63 -20.61
N ALA A 87 -11.61 8.77 -19.87
CA ALA A 87 -12.89 9.25 -20.33
C ALA A 87 -12.69 10.66 -20.86
N SER A 88 -13.12 10.86 -22.10
CA SER A 88 -12.85 12.08 -22.85
C SER A 88 -13.63 13.28 -22.29
N THR A 89 -14.72 13.04 -21.56
CA THR A 89 -15.62 14.06 -21.00
C THR A 89 -15.63 14.10 -19.48
N GLY A 90 -15.09 13.06 -18.81
CA GLY A 90 -15.17 12.89 -17.35
C GLY A 90 -16.60 12.69 -16.81
N LYS A 91 -17.60 12.51 -17.69
CA LYS A 91 -19.02 12.33 -17.35
C LYS A 91 -19.56 11.09 -18.07
N PHE A 92 -20.28 10.25 -17.34
CA PHE A 92 -20.77 8.99 -17.87
C PHE A 92 -22.28 8.98 -18.13
N THR A 93 -22.68 8.23 -19.16
CA THR A 93 -24.05 7.81 -19.42
C THR A 93 -24.14 6.29 -19.33
N TYR A 94 -25.19 5.82 -18.67
CA TYR A 94 -25.40 4.41 -18.35
C TYR A 94 -26.41 3.78 -19.30
N VAL A 95 -26.08 2.59 -19.81
CA VAL A 95 -27.00 1.73 -20.56
C VAL A 95 -27.72 0.76 -19.61
N SER A 96 -28.88 0.26 -20.02
CA SER A 96 -29.64 -0.76 -19.29
C SER A 96 -29.03 -2.15 -19.52
N THR A 97 -29.43 -3.15 -18.72
CA THR A 97 -28.93 -4.52 -18.90
C THR A 97 -29.46 -5.14 -20.20
N SER A 98 -28.83 -6.25 -20.64
CA SER A 98 -29.23 -6.98 -21.85
C SER A 98 -30.68 -7.48 -21.84
N SER A 99 -31.32 -7.58 -20.68
CA SER A 99 -32.75 -7.92 -20.56
C SER A 99 -33.66 -6.80 -21.09
N TYR A 100 -33.15 -5.58 -21.25
CA TYR A 100 -33.89 -4.38 -21.64
C TYR A 100 -33.40 -3.75 -22.96
N CYS A 101 -32.28 -4.21 -23.52
CA CYS A 101 -31.80 -3.79 -24.84
C CYS A 101 -31.74 -4.97 -25.82
N SER A 102 -32.44 -4.84 -26.95
CA SER A 102 -32.52 -5.88 -27.99
C SER A 102 -31.77 -5.47 -29.26
N ILE A 103 -31.24 -6.45 -29.99
CA ILE A 103 -30.61 -6.26 -31.33
C ILE A 103 -31.60 -5.66 -32.35
N SER A 104 -32.91 -5.77 -32.09
CA SER A 104 -33.99 -5.17 -32.87
C SER A 104 -34.16 -3.67 -32.62
N SER A 105 -33.54 -3.09 -31.59
CA SER A 105 -33.60 -1.65 -31.33
C SER A 105 -32.93 -0.85 -32.45
N SER A 106 -33.50 0.31 -32.77
CA SER A 106 -33.01 1.18 -33.84
C SER A 106 -32.02 2.25 -33.37
N VAL A 107 -32.05 2.59 -32.08
CA VAL A 107 -31.19 3.62 -31.47
C VAL A 107 -30.76 3.21 -30.06
N ILE A 108 -29.52 3.52 -29.69
CA ILE A 108 -28.94 3.19 -28.38
C ILE A 108 -29.68 3.88 -27.23
N THR A 109 -30.39 4.97 -27.53
CA THR A 109 -31.16 5.73 -26.54
C THR A 109 -32.37 5.00 -25.99
N SER A 110 -32.90 4.04 -26.75
CA SER A 110 -33.91 3.08 -26.26
C SER A 110 -33.35 2.10 -25.23
N CYS A 111 -32.02 1.99 -25.16
CA CYS A 111 -31.28 1.12 -24.25
C CYS A 111 -30.59 1.91 -23.12
N LEU A 112 -30.91 3.20 -22.95
CA LEU A 112 -30.39 3.98 -21.83
C LEU A 112 -31.18 3.65 -20.56
N SER A 113 -30.46 3.58 -19.44
CA SER A 113 -31.11 3.40 -18.15
C SER A 113 -31.73 4.71 -17.68
N THR A 114 -33.03 4.70 -17.34
CA THR A 114 -33.74 5.82 -16.72
C THR A 114 -33.98 5.63 -15.22
N SER A 115 -33.45 4.56 -14.62
CA SER A 115 -33.71 4.23 -13.21
C SER A 115 -32.87 5.08 -12.25
N SER A 116 -33.55 5.77 -11.32
CA SER A 116 -32.95 6.58 -10.26
C SER A 116 -32.02 5.79 -9.34
N TRP A 117 -32.23 4.48 -9.20
CA TRP A 117 -31.38 3.56 -8.45
C TRP A 117 -29.95 3.41 -9.02
N LEU A 118 -29.76 3.57 -10.33
CA LEU A 118 -28.44 3.43 -10.97
C LEU A 118 -27.59 4.70 -10.87
N LEU A 119 -28.21 5.87 -10.71
CA LEU A 119 -27.50 7.14 -10.44
C LEU A 119 -26.87 7.18 -9.03
N GLN A 120 -27.31 6.30 -8.12
CA GLN A 120 -26.75 6.16 -6.77
C GLN A 120 -25.38 5.45 -6.75
N TYR A 121 -25.02 4.76 -7.85
CA TYR A 121 -23.75 4.01 -8.03
C TYR A 121 -22.79 4.73 -8.98
N SER A 122 -22.82 6.07 -9.01
CA SER A 122 -21.91 6.89 -9.85
C SER A 122 -20.42 6.64 -9.55
N SER A 123 -20.09 6.04 -8.41
CA SER A 123 -18.75 5.61 -8.02
C SER A 123 -18.23 4.35 -8.74
N CYS A 124 -19.08 3.63 -9.50
CA CYS A 124 -18.71 2.39 -10.17
C CYS A 124 -18.03 2.58 -11.54
N CYS A 125 -18.07 3.79 -12.13
CA CYS A 125 -17.42 4.09 -13.41
C CYS A 125 -16.25 5.05 -13.18
N SER A 126 -15.05 4.53 -13.34
CA SER A 126 -13.79 5.24 -13.24
C SER A 126 -13.42 5.85 -14.58
N ILE A 127 -13.06 7.15 -14.55
CA ILE A 127 -12.63 7.93 -15.72
C ILE A 127 -11.51 7.21 -16.46
N SER A 128 -10.58 6.51 -15.80
CA SER A 128 -9.44 5.88 -16.47
C SER A 128 -9.68 4.45 -17.00
N ARG A 129 -10.87 3.88 -16.80
CA ARG A 129 -11.11 2.43 -16.94
C ARG A 129 -12.44 2.04 -17.61
N ASP A 130 -13.53 2.74 -17.33
CA ASP A 130 -14.84 2.13 -17.61
C ASP A 130 -15.52 2.71 -18.87
N THR A 131 -14.72 3.18 -19.85
CA THR A 131 -15.21 3.76 -21.13
C THR A 131 -15.38 2.71 -22.22
N VAL A 132 -16.46 2.83 -22.99
CA VAL A 132 -16.76 1.96 -24.14
C VAL A 132 -16.14 2.52 -25.44
N TYR A 133 -15.28 1.73 -26.10
CA TYR A 133 -14.74 2.01 -27.44
C TYR A 133 -15.28 0.97 -28.44
N ILE A 134 -15.77 1.39 -29.62
CA ILE A 134 -16.39 0.49 -30.61
C ILE A 134 -15.70 0.65 -31.96
N ASP A 135 -15.57 -0.44 -32.71
CA ASP A 135 -15.33 -0.47 -34.15
C ASP A 135 -16.48 -1.18 -34.86
N CYS A 136 -17.22 -0.46 -35.68
CA CYS A 136 -18.38 -0.92 -36.42
C CYS A 136 -18.03 -1.64 -37.73
N ASN A 137 -16.78 -1.55 -38.18
CA ASN A 137 -16.31 -2.21 -39.40
C ASN A 137 -14.90 -2.79 -39.20
N PRO A 138 -14.76 -3.80 -38.34
CA PRO A 138 -13.48 -4.47 -38.13
C PRO A 138 -13.11 -5.34 -39.34
N ASP A 139 -11.82 -5.43 -39.64
CA ASP A 139 -11.30 -6.36 -40.65
C ASP A 139 -11.36 -7.79 -40.10
N THR A 140 -12.41 -8.54 -40.41
CA THR A 140 -12.66 -9.87 -39.86
C THR A 140 -12.25 -11.02 -40.78
N ALA A 141 -11.82 -10.75 -42.01
CA ALA A 141 -11.54 -11.75 -43.03
C ALA A 141 -10.03 -11.97 -43.26
N ASN A 142 -9.69 -12.94 -44.12
CA ASN A 142 -8.32 -13.22 -44.58
C ASN A 142 -7.34 -13.70 -43.49
N ALA A 143 -7.83 -14.38 -42.45
CA ALA A 143 -6.97 -15.03 -41.47
C ALA A 143 -6.48 -16.39 -41.99
N SER A 144 -5.19 -16.69 -41.82
CA SER A 144 -4.72 -18.08 -41.95
C SER A 144 -5.09 -18.87 -40.69
N VAL A 145 -5.47 -20.14 -40.83
CA VAL A 145 -5.86 -20.98 -39.69
C VAL A 145 -4.72 -21.03 -38.66
N GLY A 146 -5.02 -20.68 -37.40
CA GLY A 146 -4.05 -20.65 -36.31
C GLY A 146 -3.07 -19.47 -36.33
N GLN A 147 -3.21 -18.53 -37.27
CA GLN A 147 -2.45 -17.28 -37.27
C GLN A 147 -2.90 -16.39 -36.12
N ALA A 148 -1.97 -15.77 -35.40
CA ALA A 148 -2.28 -14.84 -34.31
C ALA A 148 -2.06 -13.39 -34.75
N ARG A 149 -2.88 -12.46 -34.23
CA ARG A 149 -2.64 -11.01 -34.30
C ARG A 149 -3.09 -10.31 -33.03
N LEU A 150 -2.53 -9.13 -32.77
CA LEU A 150 -3.08 -8.18 -31.80
C LEU A 150 -3.91 -7.15 -32.56
N TYR A 151 -5.21 -7.09 -32.26
CA TYR A 151 -6.13 -6.13 -32.83
C TYR A 151 -6.23 -4.91 -31.90
N ASN A 152 -5.53 -3.83 -32.25
CA ASN A 152 -5.64 -2.56 -31.55
C ASN A 152 -6.66 -1.66 -32.23
N VAL A 153 -7.75 -1.34 -31.52
CA VAL A 153 -8.86 -0.58 -32.07
C VAL A 153 -8.55 0.92 -32.20
N ARG A 154 -7.53 1.42 -31.48
CA ARG A 154 -7.08 2.82 -31.53
C ARG A 154 -6.09 3.07 -32.64
N ASN A 155 -5.17 2.14 -32.85
CA ASN A 155 -4.15 2.24 -33.87
C ASN A 155 -4.04 0.91 -34.61
N LYS A 156 -4.73 0.77 -35.75
CA LYS A 156 -4.76 -0.46 -36.57
C LYS A 156 -3.35 -0.93 -37.00
N HIS A 157 -2.30 -0.13 -36.74
CA HIS A 157 -0.91 -0.36 -37.13
C HIS A 157 0.07 -0.58 -35.96
N GLU A 158 -0.34 -0.48 -34.69
CA GLU A 158 0.56 -0.77 -33.56
C GLU A 158 0.51 -2.26 -33.19
N SER A 159 1.63 -2.95 -33.42
CA SER A 159 1.76 -4.40 -33.24
C SER A 159 1.94 -4.85 -31.80
N THR A 160 2.21 -3.93 -30.86
CA THR A 160 2.71 -4.24 -29.52
C THR A 160 1.62 -4.43 -28.48
N GLU A 161 0.38 -4.00 -28.71
CA GLU A 161 -0.72 -4.23 -27.78
C GLU A 161 -2.08 -4.28 -28.47
N GLY A 162 -3.00 -5.12 -28.00
CA GLY A 162 -4.34 -5.23 -28.56
C GLY A 162 -5.10 -6.46 -28.10
N MET A 163 -6.35 -6.60 -28.55
CA MET A 163 -7.13 -7.82 -28.34
C MET A 163 -6.50 -8.97 -29.13
N LEU A 164 -6.20 -10.09 -28.48
CA LEU A 164 -5.63 -11.25 -29.14
C LEU A 164 -6.69 -11.93 -30.01
N GLN A 165 -6.39 -12.08 -31.29
CA GLN A 165 -7.22 -12.81 -32.24
C GLN A 165 -6.44 -13.95 -32.90
N ILE A 166 -7.14 -15.05 -33.19
CA ILE A 166 -6.62 -16.21 -33.90
C ILE A 166 -7.48 -16.49 -35.12
N GLY A 167 -6.86 -16.86 -36.24
CA GLY A 167 -7.55 -17.29 -37.44
C GLY A 167 -8.25 -18.64 -37.26
N ASP A 168 -9.56 -18.68 -37.49
CA ASP A 168 -10.35 -19.91 -37.41
C ASP A 168 -10.34 -20.72 -38.72
N ALA A 169 -11.00 -21.89 -38.70
CA ALA A 169 -11.13 -22.75 -39.87
C ALA A 169 -11.91 -22.10 -41.03
N GLY A 170 -12.74 -21.11 -40.73
CA GLY A 170 -13.48 -20.29 -41.70
C GLY A 170 -12.67 -19.14 -42.29
N ARG A 171 -11.38 -19.02 -41.96
CA ARG A 171 -10.47 -17.93 -42.34
C ARG A 171 -10.89 -16.55 -41.82
N ASN A 172 -11.61 -16.54 -40.70
CA ASN A 172 -11.98 -15.31 -40.01
C ASN A 172 -11.12 -15.09 -38.77
N TRP A 173 -10.94 -13.83 -38.40
CA TRP A 173 -10.25 -13.44 -37.16
C TRP A 173 -11.19 -13.50 -35.97
N THR A 174 -10.83 -14.29 -34.96
CA THR A 174 -11.68 -14.57 -33.80
C THR A 174 -10.97 -14.26 -32.49
N ALA A 175 -11.64 -13.59 -31.55
CA ALA A 175 -11.09 -13.25 -30.24
C ALA A 175 -10.87 -14.49 -29.36
N VAL A 176 -9.86 -14.43 -28.48
CA VAL A 176 -9.50 -15.52 -27.56
C VAL A 176 -10.15 -15.30 -26.18
N CYS A 177 -10.78 -16.36 -25.63
CA CYS A 177 -11.38 -16.32 -24.29
C CYS A 177 -10.31 -16.32 -23.18
N ASP A 178 -10.52 -15.57 -22.10
CA ASP A 178 -9.59 -15.52 -20.95
C ASP A 178 -9.77 -16.67 -19.95
N TYR A 179 -10.88 -17.42 -20.05
CA TYR A 179 -11.15 -18.55 -19.19
C TYR A 179 -10.13 -19.68 -19.43
N GLY A 180 -9.38 -20.05 -18.40
CA GLY A 180 -8.27 -21.01 -18.51
C GLY A 180 -6.98 -20.44 -19.12
N TRP A 181 -6.96 -19.14 -19.46
CA TRP A 181 -5.78 -18.47 -19.99
C TRP A 181 -4.73 -18.26 -18.90
N SER A 182 -3.50 -18.71 -19.16
CA SER A 182 -2.37 -18.61 -18.23
C SER A 182 -1.24 -17.75 -18.78
N CYS A 183 -0.26 -17.41 -17.94
CA CYS A 183 0.92 -16.68 -18.37
C CYS A 183 1.71 -17.36 -19.48
N ASN A 184 1.79 -18.69 -19.48
CA ASN A 184 2.45 -19.42 -20.58
C ASN A 184 1.72 -19.22 -21.91
N HIS A 185 0.39 -19.12 -21.90
CA HIS A 185 -0.38 -18.79 -23.10
C HIS A 185 -0.03 -17.38 -23.59
N ALA A 186 0.04 -16.40 -22.68
CA ALA A 186 0.37 -15.03 -23.04
C ALA A 186 1.79 -14.87 -23.60
N VAL A 187 2.79 -15.53 -22.98
CA VAL A 187 4.17 -15.56 -23.47
C VAL A 187 4.26 -16.25 -24.83
N THR A 188 3.57 -17.38 -24.99
CA THR A 188 3.53 -18.14 -26.26
C THR A 188 2.88 -17.32 -27.37
N ALA A 189 1.79 -16.61 -27.08
CA ALA A 189 1.12 -15.73 -28.03
C ALA A 189 2.07 -14.65 -28.55
N CYS A 190 2.79 -13.96 -27.66
CA CYS A 190 3.76 -12.96 -28.07
C CYS A 190 4.95 -13.55 -28.84
N LYS A 191 5.46 -14.74 -28.46
CA LYS A 191 6.51 -15.44 -29.23
C LYS A 191 6.03 -15.74 -30.65
N GLN A 192 4.80 -16.23 -30.79
CA GLN A 192 4.17 -16.49 -32.09
C GLN A 192 3.99 -15.21 -32.93
N LEU A 193 3.79 -14.06 -32.29
CA LEU A 193 3.71 -12.75 -32.93
C LEU A 193 5.08 -12.16 -33.30
N GLY A 194 6.18 -12.88 -33.07
CA GLY A 194 7.55 -12.46 -33.42
C GLY A 194 8.28 -11.67 -32.34
N TYR A 195 7.71 -11.54 -31.13
CA TYR A 195 8.40 -10.89 -30.02
C TYR A 195 9.42 -11.84 -29.39
N SER A 196 10.68 -11.45 -29.46
CA SER A 196 11.78 -12.13 -28.77
C SER A 196 11.71 -11.81 -27.27
N ASN A 197 11.44 -12.80 -26.42
CA ASN A 197 11.32 -12.68 -24.95
C ASN A 197 10.30 -11.65 -24.46
N PRO A 198 9.01 -11.90 -24.73
CA PRO A 198 7.96 -10.94 -24.44
C PRO A 198 7.59 -10.93 -22.97
N SER A 199 7.47 -9.73 -22.38
CA SER A 199 6.72 -9.56 -21.13
C SER A 199 5.26 -9.26 -21.48
N PRO A 200 4.35 -10.24 -21.42
CA PRO A 200 2.95 -9.97 -21.65
C PRO A 200 2.37 -9.20 -20.46
N ASN A 201 1.81 -8.03 -20.71
CA ASN A 201 0.82 -7.44 -19.80
C ASN A 201 -0.53 -7.72 -20.43
N TYR A 202 -1.38 -8.53 -19.80
CA TYR A 202 -2.67 -8.88 -20.41
C TYR A 202 -3.82 -8.40 -19.55
N ARG A 203 -4.84 -7.81 -20.15
CA ARG A 203 -6.09 -7.46 -19.47
C ARG A 203 -7.18 -8.39 -19.94
N VAL A 204 -8.09 -8.72 -19.04
CA VAL A 204 -9.33 -9.37 -19.41
C VAL A 204 -10.30 -8.26 -19.75
N ASN A 205 -10.73 -8.19 -21.00
CA ASN A 205 -11.68 -7.18 -21.47
C ASN A 205 -12.85 -7.87 -22.14
N ALA A 206 -13.97 -7.18 -22.21
CA ALA A 206 -15.14 -7.65 -22.91
C ALA A 206 -15.02 -7.44 -24.44
N GLY A 207 -15.59 -8.34 -25.24
CA GLY A 207 -15.64 -8.21 -26.71
C GLY A 207 -16.57 -9.25 -27.34
N PRO A 208 -17.21 -8.97 -28.49
CA PRO A 208 -18.11 -9.91 -29.15
C PRO A 208 -17.36 -11.06 -29.83
N TRP A 209 -18.06 -12.19 -30.02
CA TRP A 209 -17.56 -13.36 -30.73
C TRP A 209 -18.57 -14.01 -31.67
N ILE A 210 -18.01 -14.77 -32.62
CA ILE A 210 -18.64 -15.92 -33.29
C ILE A 210 -17.77 -17.16 -32.98
N LYS A 211 -18.40 -18.33 -32.79
CA LYS A 211 -17.90 -19.47 -31.99
C LYS A 211 -16.69 -20.26 -32.55
N PHE A 212 -15.92 -20.79 -31.59
CA PHE A 212 -15.00 -21.96 -31.57
C PHE A 212 -13.50 -21.75 -31.86
N GLY A 213 -12.67 -22.20 -30.91
CA GLY A 213 -11.23 -22.28 -31.10
C GLY A 213 -10.42 -22.92 -29.98
N TYR A 214 -10.49 -22.45 -28.74
CA TYR A 214 -9.61 -22.97 -27.67
C TYR A 214 -10.34 -23.01 -26.34
N GLY A 215 -10.43 -24.22 -25.77
CA GLY A 215 -11.26 -24.51 -24.61
C GLY A 215 -10.59 -24.23 -23.26
N PRO A 216 -11.40 -24.25 -22.19
CA PRO A 216 -11.09 -23.82 -20.81
C PRO A 216 -9.98 -24.57 -20.06
N TYR A 217 -9.41 -25.61 -20.67
CA TYR A 217 -8.42 -26.51 -20.06
C TYR A 217 -7.25 -26.77 -21.00
N SER A 218 -6.82 -25.71 -21.70
CA SER A 218 -5.59 -25.76 -22.50
C SER A 218 -4.37 -25.55 -21.60
N TYR A 219 -3.32 -26.33 -21.83
CA TYR A 219 -2.03 -26.21 -21.14
C TYR A 219 -0.97 -25.83 -22.16
N CYS A 220 -0.36 -24.66 -21.99
CA CYS A 220 0.86 -24.29 -22.71
C CYS A 220 2.08 -24.60 -21.85
N SER A 221 3.03 -25.37 -22.39
CA SER A 221 4.35 -25.52 -21.80
C SER A 221 5.14 -24.21 -21.90
N SER A 222 6.14 -24.03 -21.04
CA SER A 222 7.06 -22.88 -21.11
C SER A 222 7.93 -22.87 -22.39
N SER A 223 8.10 -24.04 -23.02
CA SER A 223 8.84 -24.22 -24.26
C SER A 223 8.01 -23.95 -25.52
N ALA A 224 6.70 -23.78 -25.40
CA ALA A 224 5.83 -23.53 -26.55
C ALA A 224 6.21 -22.21 -27.25
N THR A 225 6.26 -22.27 -28.58
CA THR A 225 6.51 -21.12 -29.47
C THR A 225 5.28 -20.74 -30.27
N ASN A 226 4.25 -21.58 -30.26
CA ASN A 226 3.01 -21.40 -30.99
C ASN A 226 1.82 -21.88 -30.15
N LEU A 227 0.73 -21.12 -30.11
CA LEU A 227 -0.47 -21.46 -29.34
C LEU A 227 -1.11 -22.79 -29.79
N ASN A 228 -0.95 -23.17 -31.05
CA ASN A 228 -1.42 -24.45 -31.59
C ASN A 228 -0.67 -25.65 -31.00
N SER A 229 0.52 -25.44 -30.42
CA SER A 229 1.30 -26.49 -29.74
C SER A 229 0.88 -26.71 -28.28
N CYS A 230 -0.02 -25.86 -27.77
CA CYS A 230 -0.56 -26.01 -26.42
C CYS A 230 -1.62 -27.11 -26.41
N SER A 231 -1.50 -28.05 -25.47
CA SER A 231 -2.40 -29.20 -25.41
C SER A 231 -3.79 -28.76 -24.99
N SER A 232 -4.81 -29.08 -25.79
CA SER A 232 -6.21 -28.98 -25.38
C SER A 232 -6.65 -30.27 -24.71
N TYR A 233 -7.15 -30.23 -23.47
CA TYR A 233 -7.85 -31.39 -22.91
C TYR A 233 -9.07 -31.72 -23.79
N SER A 234 -9.13 -32.95 -24.29
CA SER A 234 -10.12 -33.38 -25.27
C SER A 234 -11.49 -33.69 -24.66
N SER A 235 -12.52 -33.22 -25.38
CA SER A 235 -13.81 -33.87 -25.64
C SER A 235 -14.77 -34.16 -24.48
N SER A 236 -15.39 -33.12 -23.92
CA SER A 236 -16.79 -33.16 -23.45
C SER A 236 -17.37 -31.78 -23.14
N TYR A 237 -16.52 -30.77 -22.87
CA TYR A 237 -16.95 -29.39 -22.55
C TYR A 237 -16.95 -28.41 -23.73
N ARG A 238 -17.10 -28.90 -24.98
CA ARG A 238 -17.16 -28.00 -26.15
C ARG A 238 -18.41 -27.11 -26.19
N THR A 239 -19.33 -27.15 -25.23
CA THR A 239 -20.64 -26.51 -25.43
C THR A 239 -21.29 -25.91 -24.18
N ASN A 240 -20.58 -25.67 -23.07
CA ASN A 240 -21.23 -24.96 -21.95
C ASN A 240 -21.06 -23.44 -22.08
N PRO A 241 -22.10 -22.67 -22.46
CA PRO A 241 -22.01 -21.25 -22.80
C PRO A 241 -21.84 -20.33 -21.56
N SER A 242 -21.75 -20.90 -20.37
CA SER A 242 -21.79 -20.19 -19.08
C SER A 242 -20.41 -19.80 -18.52
N TYR A 243 -19.31 -20.17 -19.18
CA TYR A 243 -17.94 -19.93 -18.66
C TYR A 243 -17.13 -18.88 -19.42
N CYS A 244 -17.54 -18.52 -20.64
CA CYS A 244 -17.02 -17.36 -21.37
C CYS A 244 -18.25 -16.50 -21.68
N ASP A 245 -18.44 -15.39 -20.98
CA ASP A 245 -19.49 -14.39 -21.24
C ASP A 245 -19.00 -13.38 -22.30
N THR A 246 -19.80 -13.22 -23.36
CA THR A 246 -19.67 -12.29 -24.50
C THR A 246 -19.33 -10.86 -24.09
N ASN A 247 -19.60 -10.55 -22.83
CA ASN A 247 -19.55 -9.23 -22.29
C ASN A 247 -18.41 -9.04 -21.29
N ARG A 248 -17.50 -10.02 -21.05
CA ARG A 248 -16.42 -9.92 -20.04
C ARG A 248 -15.12 -10.68 -20.34
N ASP A 249 -15.10 -11.71 -21.18
CA ASP A 249 -14.05 -12.74 -21.11
C ASP A 249 -13.14 -12.83 -22.37
N THR A 250 -12.49 -11.74 -22.79
CA THR A 250 -11.48 -11.74 -23.89
C THR A 250 -10.07 -11.39 -23.42
N VAL A 251 -9.06 -11.96 -24.08
CA VAL A 251 -7.65 -11.69 -23.82
C VAL A 251 -7.20 -10.43 -24.57
N TYR A 252 -6.93 -9.35 -23.84
CA TYR A 252 -6.17 -8.20 -24.32
C TYR A 252 -4.72 -8.38 -23.92
N LEU A 253 -3.76 -8.16 -24.82
CA LEU A 253 -2.37 -8.50 -24.60
C LEU A 253 -1.44 -7.39 -25.09
N LYS A 254 -0.47 -7.00 -24.27
CA LYS A 254 0.63 -6.09 -24.59
C LYS A 254 1.94 -6.84 -24.55
N CYS A 255 2.55 -7.02 -25.72
CA CYS A 255 3.88 -7.60 -25.91
C CYS A 255 4.93 -6.49 -25.89
N ASN A 256 5.68 -6.40 -24.79
CA ASN A 256 6.86 -5.54 -24.72
C ASN A 256 8.12 -6.39 -24.88
N VAL A 257 9.12 -5.86 -25.59
CA VAL A 257 10.48 -6.41 -25.57
C VAL A 257 11.11 -5.98 -24.25
N GLN A 258 11.33 -6.91 -23.32
CA GLN A 258 12.07 -6.62 -22.09
C GLN A 258 13.53 -7.04 -22.19
N LEU A 259 14.36 -6.43 -21.35
CA LEU A 259 15.72 -6.88 -21.09
C LEU A 259 15.68 -8.35 -20.70
N THR A 260 16.25 -9.19 -21.56
CA THR A 260 16.34 -10.62 -21.37
C THR A 260 17.15 -10.93 -20.12
N CYS A 261 16.63 -11.80 -19.26
CA CYS A 261 17.34 -12.25 -18.08
C CYS A 261 17.90 -13.67 -18.28
N SER A 262 19.09 -13.93 -17.75
CA SER A 262 19.72 -15.25 -17.74
C SER A 262 20.78 -15.28 -16.64
N PRO A 263 20.97 -16.41 -15.93
CA PRO A 263 20.20 -17.66 -16.01
C PRO A 263 18.82 -17.57 -15.35
N ASN A 264 17.96 -18.57 -15.60
CA ASN A 264 16.72 -18.75 -14.84
C ASN A 264 17.02 -18.77 -13.34
N TYR A 265 16.11 -18.18 -12.55
CA TYR A 265 16.20 -17.94 -11.11
C TYR A 265 17.29 -16.94 -10.67
N SER A 266 17.83 -16.13 -11.58
CA SER A 266 18.56 -14.92 -11.19
C SER A 266 17.65 -13.97 -10.40
N VAL A 267 18.21 -13.20 -9.47
CA VAL A 267 17.44 -12.25 -8.64
C VAL A 267 18.01 -10.85 -8.80
N ARG A 268 17.14 -9.84 -8.73
CA ARG A 268 17.55 -8.43 -8.62
C ARG A 268 16.61 -7.66 -7.68
N LEU A 269 17.13 -6.57 -7.13
CA LEU A 269 16.35 -5.59 -6.35
C LEU A 269 16.11 -4.35 -7.20
N VAL A 270 14.87 -3.87 -7.24
CA VAL A 270 14.46 -2.72 -8.08
C VAL A 270 13.71 -1.69 -7.25
N GLY A 271 13.96 -0.41 -7.52
CA GLY A 271 13.25 0.71 -6.89
C GLY A 271 13.73 1.07 -5.48
N GLY A 272 14.77 0.39 -4.98
CA GLY A 272 15.47 0.80 -3.75
C GLY A 272 16.46 1.93 -3.96
N LYS A 273 16.97 2.48 -2.86
CA LYS A 273 17.94 3.59 -2.87
C LYS A 273 19.31 3.13 -3.40
N ASP A 274 19.68 1.89 -3.14
CA ASP A 274 20.93 1.27 -3.54
C ASP A 274 20.73 -0.24 -3.83
N SER A 275 21.81 -0.97 -4.11
CA SER A 275 21.75 -2.39 -4.48
C SER A 275 21.39 -3.33 -3.33
N SER A 276 21.32 -2.85 -2.09
CA SER A 276 20.98 -3.65 -0.91
C SER A 276 19.48 -3.69 -0.61
N GLU A 277 18.67 -2.85 -1.26
CA GLU A 277 17.24 -2.81 -1.00
C GLU A 277 16.41 -2.66 -2.26
N GLY A 278 15.15 -3.08 -2.19
CA GLY A 278 14.21 -2.90 -3.28
C GLY A 278 13.19 -4.02 -3.38
N ARG A 279 12.28 -3.89 -4.34
CA ARG A 279 11.37 -4.95 -4.74
C ARG A 279 12.15 -6.11 -5.33
N VAL A 280 11.83 -7.33 -4.90
CA VAL A 280 12.44 -8.56 -5.41
C VAL A 280 11.83 -8.91 -6.76
N GLU A 281 12.69 -9.05 -7.76
CA GLU A 281 12.34 -9.62 -9.06
C GLU A 281 13.16 -10.87 -9.34
N VAL A 282 12.49 -11.93 -9.83
CA VAL A 282 13.10 -13.21 -10.16
C VAL A 282 13.03 -13.44 -11.66
N CYS A 283 14.17 -13.80 -12.24
CA CYS A 283 14.27 -14.20 -13.63
C CYS A 283 13.62 -15.58 -13.80
N TYR A 284 12.61 -15.69 -14.65
CA TYR A 284 12.00 -16.98 -14.99
C TYR A 284 11.55 -16.98 -16.45
N ASN A 285 12.05 -17.96 -17.20
CA ASN A 285 11.88 -18.09 -18.66
C ASN A 285 12.29 -16.84 -19.44
N GLY A 286 13.44 -16.26 -19.08
CA GLY A 286 14.02 -15.12 -19.80
C GLY A 286 13.37 -13.76 -19.50
N ILE A 287 12.41 -13.72 -18.56
CA ILE A 287 11.67 -12.52 -18.17
C ILE A 287 11.82 -12.29 -16.66
N TRP A 288 11.93 -11.03 -16.25
CA TRP A 288 11.91 -10.63 -14.85
C TRP A 288 10.47 -10.57 -14.32
N HIS A 289 10.22 -11.24 -13.20
CA HIS A 289 8.92 -11.26 -12.54
C HIS A 289 9.06 -10.65 -11.16
N ALA A 290 8.32 -9.56 -10.91
CA ALA A 290 8.12 -9.06 -9.58
C ALA A 290 7.31 -10.05 -8.75
N LEU A 291 7.73 -10.32 -7.50
CA LEU A 291 7.05 -11.27 -6.64
C LEU A 291 5.90 -10.61 -5.87
N CYS A 292 4.78 -11.32 -5.75
CA CYS A 292 3.63 -10.93 -4.94
C CYS A 292 3.59 -11.77 -3.66
N GLY A 293 3.32 -11.13 -2.52
CA GLY A 293 3.32 -11.81 -1.23
C GLY A 293 1.97 -11.81 -0.55
N THR A 294 1.47 -12.98 -0.17
CA THR A 294 0.47 -13.15 0.90
C THR A 294 1.06 -13.89 2.10
N TYR A 295 2.03 -14.78 1.87
CA TYR A 295 2.79 -15.47 2.90
C TYR A 295 4.23 -15.72 2.41
N ILE A 296 5.21 -15.22 3.16
CA ILE A 296 6.64 -15.35 2.87
C ILE A 296 7.28 -15.87 4.14
N ASP A 297 8.07 -16.93 4.04
CA ASP A 297 8.78 -17.40 5.22
C ASP A 297 9.97 -16.51 5.60
N GLN A 298 10.44 -16.69 6.82
CA GLN A 298 11.52 -15.90 7.40
C GLN A 298 12.86 -16.08 6.66
N TYR A 299 13.05 -17.17 5.93
CA TYR A 299 14.30 -17.48 5.26
C TYR A 299 14.39 -16.82 3.89
N PHE A 300 13.26 -16.54 3.24
CA PHE A 300 13.20 -15.99 1.89
C PHE A 300 14.14 -14.81 1.67
N ALA A 301 14.04 -13.78 2.50
CA ALA A 301 14.84 -12.58 2.33
C ALA A 301 16.34 -12.86 2.56
N SER A 302 16.70 -13.77 3.48
CA SER A 302 18.07 -14.21 3.68
C SER A 302 18.62 -14.99 2.48
N VAL A 303 17.82 -15.86 1.86
CA VAL A 303 18.19 -16.62 0.65
C VAL A 303 18.46 -15.66 -0.51
N VAL A 304 17.59 -14.66 -0.70
CA VAL A 304 17.79 -13.65 -1.75
C VAL A 304 19.05 -12.82 -1.48
N CYS A 305 19.24 -12.32 -0.27
CA CYS A 305 20.42 -11.53 0.09
C CYS A 305 21.71 -12.34 -0.08
N ASN A 306 21.73 -13.60 0.34
CA ASN A 306 22.85 -14.51 0.13
C ASN A 306 23.15 -14.73 -1.36
N GLN A 307 22.11 -14.94 -2.19
CA GLN A 307 22.27 -15.11 -3.64
C GLN A 307 22.82 -13.86 -4.32
N LEU A 308 22.50 -12.67 -3.79
CA LEU A 308 23.01 -11.38 -4.28
C LEU A 308 24.43 -11.05 -3.76
N GLY A 309 25.02 -11.89 -2.92
CA GLY A 309 26.38 -11.72 -2.39
C GLY A 309 26.46 -10.97 -1.06
N PHE A 310 25.34 -10.70 -0.39
CA PHE A 310 25.31 -10.14 0.96
C PHE A 310 25.49 -11.27 1.99
N THR A 311 26.73 -11.59 2.33
CA THR A 311 27.10 -12.75 3.18
C THR A 311 26.96 -12.51 4.69
N ILE A 312 26.64 -11.28 5.12
CA ILE A 312 26.50 -10.92 6.55
C ILE A 312 25.13 -11.31 7.12
N SER A 313 24.12 -11.61 6.31
CA SER A 313 22.73 -11.62 6.80
C SER A 313 22.04 -12.98 6.70
N ASN A 314 22.00 -13.71 7.82
CA ASN A 314 20.71 -14.30 8.19
C ASN A 314 19.69 -13.16 8.36
N PHE A 315 20.08 -12.03 8.95
CA PHE A 315 19.18 -10.90 9.20
C PHE A 315 18.83 -10.09 7.96
N SER A 316 17.60 -10.24 7.48
CA SER A 316 17.04 -9.49 6.35
C SER A 316 15.65 -8.98 6.70
N THR A 317 15.29 -7.82 6.17
CA THR A 317 13.94 -7.26 6.36
C THR A 317 13.11 -7.50 5.12
N THR A 318 11.95 -8.14 5.28
CA THR A 318 10.89 -8.12 4.27
C THR A 318 10.16 -6.79 4.38
N ILE A 319 9.75 -6.16 3.28
CA ILE A 319 9.03 -4.88 3.25
C ILE A 319 7.83 -5.02 2.31
N ALA A 320 6.64 -4.69 2.79
CA ALA A 320 5.37 -4.97 2.10
C ALA A 320 4.47 -3.73 1.94
N ASP A 321 5.00 -2.52 2.10
CA ASP A 321 4.23 -1.27 2.04
C ASP A 321 4.19 -0.60 0.66
N GLY A 322 4.81 -1.22 -0.34
CA GLY A 322 4.83 -0.72 -1.72
C GLY A 322 5.83 0.41 -2.00
N ARG A 323 6.68 0.82 -1.04
CA ARG A 323 7.60 1.96 -1.20
C ARG A 323 8.61 1.83 -2.36
N TYR A 324 8.94 0.60 -2.76
CA TYR A 324 9.86 0.32 -3.87
C TYR A 324 9.16 0.30 -5.24
N GLY A 325 7.92 0.79 -5.29
CA GLY A 325 7.12 0.91 -6.49
C GLY A 325 6.47 -0.41 -6.92
N TYR A 326 5.46 -0.27 -7.76
CA TYR A 326 4.76 -1.39 -8.37
C TYR A 326 5.59 -1.96 -9.53
N GLY A 327 5.64 -3.29 -9.65
CA GLY A 327 6.19 -3.93 -10.83
C GLY A 327 5.36 -3.59 -12.08
N ASN A 328 6.02 -3.27 -13.19
CA ASN A 328 5.36 -3.10 -14.50
C ASN A 328 5.11 -4.45 -15.21
N THR A 329 5.54 -5.55 -14.59
CA THR A 329 5.49 -6.92 -15.11
C THR A 329 4.42 -7.71 -14.38
N SER A 330 3.59 -8.44 -15.11
CA SER A 330 2.63 -9.37 -14.51
C SER A 330 3.38 -10.47 -13.76
N SER A 331 3.00 -10.76 -12.51
CA SER A 331 3.72 -11.72 -11.69
C SER A 331 3.34 -13.16 -12.04
N TYR A 332 4.34 -13.99 -12.37
CA TYR A 332 4.20 -15.44 -12.53
C TYR A 332 4.10 -16.19 -11.19
N PHE A 333 4.26 -15.49 -10.06
CA PHE A 333 4.33 -16.08 -8.72
C PHE A 333 3.16 -15.62 -7.84
N PRO A 334 1.93 -16.13 -8.06
CA PRO A 334 0.72 -15.70 -7.37
C PRO A 334 0.51 -16.48 -6.05
N GLY A 335 1.55 -16.66 -5.24
CA GLY A 335 1.44 -17.56 -4.10
C GLY A 335 2.56 -17.47 -3.07
N SER A 336 2.51 -18.41 -2.13
CA SER A 336 3.39 -18.46 -0.98
C SER A 336 4.74 -19.07 -1.36
N ILE A 337 5.83 -18.39 -0.99
CA ILE A 337 7.20 -18.83 -1.25
C ILE A 337 7.82 -19.28 0.08
N TYR A 338 8.29 -20.53 0.10
CA TYR A 338 8.93 -21.14 1.26
C TYR A 338 10.36 -21.56 0.94
N CYS A 339 11.33 -20.87 1.53
CA CYS A 339 12.75 -21.17 1.50
C CYS A 339 13.20 -21.91 2.77
N PHE A 340 14.14 -22.84 2.62
CA PHE A 340 14.70 -23.57 3.76
C PHE A 340 16.10 -23.05 4.11
N ARG A 341 16.46 -23.12 5.40
CA ARG A 341 17.69 -22.58 6.02
C ARG A 341 19.01 -22.89 5.29
N LEU A 342 19.11 -23.98 4.55
CA LEU A 342 20.35 -24.42 3.88
C LEU A 342 20.43 -24.04 2.40
N ARG A 343 19.42 -23.34 1.86
CA ARG A 343 19.36 -23.00 0.42
C ARG A 343 19.94 -21.61 0.21
N ASN A 344 20.92 -21.50 -0.69
CA ASN A 344 21.55 -20.22 -1.04
C ASN A 344 21.03 -19.64 -2.37
N ASN A 345 19.98 -20.24 -2.94
CA ASN A 345 19.40 -19.83 -4.20
C ASN A 345 17.87 -19.97 -4.18
N ILE A 346 17.19 -18.96 -4.72
CA ILE A 346 15.74 -18.90 -4.82
C ILE A 346 15.16 -20.03 -5.71
N SER A 347 15.95 -20.58 -6.64
CA SER A 347 15.59 -21.75 -7.46
C SER A 347 15.22 -22.96 -6.61
N SER A 348 15.77 -23.02 -5.41
CA SER A 348 15.55 -24.12 -4.50
C SER A 348 14.37 -23.82 -3.54
N CYS A 349 13.74 -22.65 -3.54
CA CYS A 349 12.56 -22.47 -2.68
C CYS A 349 11.36 -23.28 -3.20
N TYR A 350 10.45 -23.66 -2.30
CA TYR A 350 9.18 -24.28 -2.65
C TYR A 350 8.15 -23.18 -2.92
N TYR A 351 7.39 -23.32 -4.00
CA TYR A 351 6.37 -22.37 -4.41
C TYR A 351 5.00 -23.05 -4.31
N TYR A 352 4.14 -22.57 -3.42
CA TYR A 352 2.75 -23.04 -3.28
C TYR A 352 1.79 -22.09 -3.99
N GLY A 353 0.89 -22.66 -4.80
CA GLY A 353 0.05 -21.93 -5.75
C GLY A 353 0.44 -22.36 -7.17
N SER A 354 -0.46 -23.05 -7.85
CA SER A 354 -0.17 -23.78 -9.10
C SER A 354 0.49 -22.91 -10.18
N PHE A 355 1.72 -23.27 -10.58
CA PHE A 355 2.37 -22.83 -11.83
C PHE A 355 1.52 -23.07 -13.10
N SER A 356 0.48 -23.89 -13.00
CA SER A 356 -0.30 -24.43 -14.12
C SER A 356 -1.73 -23.88 -14.24
N SER A 357 -2.27 -23.13 -13.27
CA SER A 357 -3.68 -22.71 -13.29
C SER A 357 -3.95 -21.24 -12.96
N SER A 358 -2.91 -20.41 -12.80
CA SER A 358 -3.09 -19.02 -12.38
C SER A 358 -3.08 -18.07 -13.57
N LYS A 359 -4.18 -17.32 -13.72
CA LYS A 359 -4.25 -16.10 -14.53
C LYS A 359 -3.03 -15.21 -14.18
N CYS A 360 -2.29 -14.64 -15.14
CA CYS A 360 -1.27 -13.65 -14.78
C CYS A 360 -1.95 -12.52 -14.02
N MET A 361 -1.39 -12.19 -12.87
CA MET A 361 -1.81 -11.02 -12.14
C MET A 361 -1.17 -9.80 -12.80
N THR A 362 -2.00 -8.93 -13.37
CA THR A 362 -1.55 -7.62 -13.90
C THR A 362 -1.00 -6.72 -12.80
N GLN A 363 -1.46 -6.95 -11.56
CA GLN A 363 -1.06 -6.28 -10.33
C GLN A 363 -1.23 -7.27 -9.17
N CYS A 364 -0.34 -7.24 -8.17
CA CYS A 364 -0.56 -8.01 -6.94
C CYS A 364 -1.87 -7.58 -6.28
N SER A 365 -2.70 -8.53 -5.87
CA SER A 365 -3.92 -8.25 -5.08
C SER A 365 -3.62 -7.77 -3.65
N SER A 366 -2.43 -8.08 -3.15
CA SER A 366 -1.89 -7.62 -1.87
C SER A 366 -0.82 -6.54 -2.09
N TYR A 367 0.45 -6.94 -2.10
CA TYR A 367 1.61 -6.08 -2.20
C TYR A 367 2.76 -6.80 -2.93
N TYR A 368 3.65 -6.00 -3.52
CA TYR A 368 4.91 -6.50 -4.05
C TYR A 368 5.91 -6.70 -2.91
N ILE A 369 6.67 -7.78 -2.99
CA ILE A 369 7.65 -8.12 -1.96
C ILE A 369 8.90 -7.26 -2.14
N GLY A 370 9.16 -6.39 -1.18
CA GLY A 370 10.44 -5.72 -0.97
C GLY A 370 11.32 -6.46 0.01
N ILE A 371 12.64 -6.32 -0.12
CA ILE A 371 13.57 -6.69 0.93
C ILE A 371 14.64 -5.61 1.13
N LYS A 372 15.28 -5.66 2.30
CA LYS A 372 16.51 -4.93 2.60
C LYS A 372 17.54 -5.90 3.16
N CYS A 373 18.66 -5.99 2.46
CA CYS A 373 19.84 -6.75 2.82
C CYS A 373 20.76 -5.89 3.68
N ILE A 374 21.39 -6.52 4.67
CA ILE A 374 22.28 -5.83 5.61
C ILE A 374 23.72 -6.06 5.17
N SER A 375 24.36 -4.99 4.69
CA SER A 375 25.72 -5.01 4.14
C SER A 375 26.81 -4.63 5.16
N SER A 376 26.42 -3.96 6.26
CA SER A 376 27.32 -3.58 7.36
C SER A 376 26.53 -3.49 8.66
N GLY A 377 27.15 -3.90 9.77
CA GLY A 377 26.55 -3.78 11.10
C GLY A 377 26.31 -2.32 11.51
N ASP A 378 25.36 -2.11 12.42
CA ASP A 378 25.07 -0.80 13.01
C ASP A 378 26.10 -0.40 14.10
N ASN A 379 27.12 -1.22 14.35
CA ASN A 379 28.13 -1.06 15.40
C ASN A 379 27.54 -0.84 16.80
N CYS A 380 26.42 -1.52 17.11
CA CYS A 380 25.82 -1.53 18.44
C CYS A 380 26.38 -2.66 19.31
N ASN A 381 26.25 -2.52 20.63
CA ASN A 381 26.71 -3.56 21.55
C ASN A 381 25.64 -4.64 21.75
N GLU A 382 26.08 -5.90 21.86
CA GLU A 382 25.18 -7.04 21.98
C GLU A 382 24.19 -6.89 23.15
N GLY A 383 22.90 -7.06 22.84
CA GLY A 383 21.82 -6.99 23.80
C GLY A 383 21.42 -5.59 24.24
N GLU A 384 21.96 -4.52 23.65
CA GLU A 384 21.41 -3.16 23.85
C GLU A 384 19.95 -3.07 23.40
N VAL A 385 19.16 -2.24 24.09
CA VAL A 385 17.72 -2.06 23.82
C VAL A 385 17.39 -0.58 23.62
N ARG A 386 16.41 -0.29 22.77
CA ARG A 386 15.87 1.07 22.58
C ARG A 386 14.38 1.05 22.21
N LEU A 387 13.70 2.16 22.52
CA LEU A 387 12.34 2.44 22.02
C LEU A 387 12.43 3.47 20.91
N VAL A 388 11.77 3.20 19.78
CA VAL A 388 11.84 4.04 18.58
C VAL A 388 10.45 4.47 18.15
N ASN A 389 10.34 5.71 17.65
CA ASN A 389 9.12 6.32 17.12
C ASN A 389 7.93 6.40 18.10
N GLY A 390 8.18 6.43 19.41
CA GLY A 390 7.17 6.81 20.38
C GLY A 390 6.91 8.32 20.40
N THR A 391 5.68 8.71 20.74
CA THR A 391 5.33 10.12 20.99
C THR A 391 5.78 10.58 22.37
N GLU A 392 5.90 9.66 23.33
CA GLU A 392 6.46 9.89 24.67
C GLU A 392 7.80 9.15 24.83
N GLU A 393 8.63 9.59 25.77
CA GLU A 393 9.98 9.02 26.02
C GLU A 393 9.96 7.52 26.37
N ARG A 394 8.88 7.10 27.05
CA ARG A 394 8.74 5.76 27.61
C ARG A 394 7.93 4.82 26.73
N GLU A 395 7.65 5.21 25.48
CA GLU A 395 6.98 4.32 24.54
C GLU A 395 7.66 4.25 23.18
N GLY A 396 7.33 3.21 22.42
CA GLY A 396 7.78 3.04 21.05
C GLY A 396 7.93 1.58 20.65
N ARG A 397 8.36 1.37 19.41
CA ARG A 397 8.78 0.06 18.91
C ARG A 397 10.02 -0.40 19.66
N LEU A 398 10.00 -1.64 20.17
CA LEU A 398 11.15 -2.25 20.82
C LEU A 398 12.15 -2.75 19.78
N GLU A 399 13.37 -2.21 19.84
CA GLU A 399 14.50 -2.69 19.05
C GLU A 399 15.63 -3.18 19.98
N VAL A 400 16.29 -4.25 19.57
CA VAL A 400 17.38 -4.91 20.30
C VAL A 400 18.56 -5.11 19.36
N CYS A 401 19.77 -4.84 19.85
CA CYS A 401 20.99 -5.14 19.10
C CYS A 401 21.33 -6.63 19.23
N ALA A 402 21.45 -7.31 18.09
CA ALA A 402 21.89 -8.70 18.01
C ALA A 402 22.92 -8.85 16.87
N ASN A 403 24.07 -9.43 17.18
CA ASN A 403 25.20 -9.57 16.26
C ASN A 403 25.62 -8.25 15.59
N GLY A 404 25.63 -7.16 16.37
CA GLY A 404 26.02 -5.84 15.88
C GLY A 404 25.01 -5.17 14.93
N VAL A 405 23.77 -5.66 14.88
CA VAL A 405 22.67 -5.12 14.06
C VAL A 405 21.46 -4.83 14.94
N TRP A 406 20.85 -3.66 14.77
CA TRP A 406 19.56 -3.36 15.40
C TRP A 406 18.45 -4.12 14.71
N GLY A 407 17.62 -4.82 15.47
CA GLY A 407 16.44 -5.49 14.97
C GLY A 407 15.23 -5.37 15.89
N THR A 408 14.05 -5.65 15.35
CA THR A 408 12.79 -5.67 16.09
C THR A 408 12.58 -7.01 16.78
N VAL A 409 11.69 -7.04 17.77
CA VAL A 409 11.30 -8.27 18.48
C VAL A 409 9.94 -8.73 18.02
N CYS A 410 9.79 -10.03 17.75
CA CYS A 410 8.51 -10.63 17.38
C CYS A 410 7.54 -10.63 18.57
N SER A 411 6.26 -10.36 18.32
CA SER A 411 5.23 -10.36 19.36
C SER A 411 4.78 -11.76 19.80
N TYR A 412 5.12 -12.82 19.07
CA TYR A 412 4.80 -14.20 19.46
C TYR A 412 5.50 -14.58 20.77
N SER A 413 4.67 -14.84 21.79
CA SER A 413 5.09 -15.22 23.14
C SER A 413 6.08 -14.24 23.79
N PHE A 414 5.97 -12.94 23.50
CA PHE A 414 6.70 -11.91 24.24
C PHE A 414 5.97 -11.65 25.58
N THR A 415 6.59 -11.99 26.70
CA THR A 415 5.90 -11.97 28.01
C THR A 415 5.94 -10.60 28.69
N ARG A 416 5.02 -10.37 29.64
CA ARG A 416 5.00 -9.14 30.45
C ARG A 416 6.27 -9.00 31.31
N ALA A 417 6.85 -10.11 31.77
CA ALA A 417 8.13 -10.10 32.44
C ALA A 417 9.24 -9.60 31.49
N ALA A 418 9.24 -10.02 30.22
CA ALA A 418 10.16 -9.49 29.21
C ALA A 418 9.98 -7.99 28.96
N ALA A 419 8.73 -7.51 28.92
CA ALA A 419 8.44 -6.07 28.85
C ALA A 419 9.02 -5.30 30.04
N TYR A 420 8.85 -5.82 31.26
CA TYR A 420 9.40 -5.24 32.48
C TYR A 420 10.94 -5.20 32.45
N ILE A 421 11.59 -6.30 32.06
CA ILE A 421 13.05 -6.36 31.93
C ILE A 421 13.56 -5.35 30.90
N ALA A 422 12.89 -5.21 29.75
CA ALA A 422 13.25 -4.22 28.74
C ALA A 422 13.16 -2.79 29.30
N CYS A 423 12.07 -2.45 30.01
CA CYS A 423 11.90 -1.14 30.63
C CYS A 423 12.97 -0.86 31.70
N LYS A 424 13.26 -1.83 32.55
CA LYS A 424 14.32 -1.73 33.56
C LYS A 424 15.69 -1.52 32.91
N GLN A 425 15.99 -2.27 31.84
CA GLN A 425 17.25 -2.15 31.10
C GLN A 425 17.41 -0.77 30.44
N LEU A 426 16.31 -0.13 30.03
CA LEU A 426 16.30 1.25 29.52
C LEU A 426 16.53 2.32 30.61
N GLY A 427 16.67 1.92 31.88
CA GLY A 427 16.87 2.82 33.01
C GLY A 427 15.56 3.25 33.68
N TYR A 428 14.41 2.72 33.26
CA TYR A 428 13.11 3.01 33.86
C TYR A 428 12.85 2.13 35.09
N ASN A 429 13.72 2.23 36.10
CA ASN A 429 13.70 1.39 37.30
C ASN A 429 12.44 1.55 38.16
N ASP A 430 11.77 2.70 38.07
CA ASP A 430 10.49 2.98 38.75
C ASP A 430 9.29 2.30 38.05
N SER A 431 9.51 1.68 36.89
CA SER A 431 8.46 0.99 36.16
C SER A 431 8.09 -0.29 36.88
N ASN A 432 7.03 -0.25 37.69
CA ASN A 432 6.41 -1.43 38.29
C ASN A 432 5.73 -2.34 37.24
N ASP A 433 5.58 -1.84 36.01
CA ASP A 433 4.81 -2.49 34.96
C ASP A 433 5.14 -1.92 33.57
N ALA A 434 4.77 -2.66 32.53
CA ALA A 434 4.93 -2.28 31.14
C ALA A 434 3.72 -2.76 30.33
N ILE A 435 3.24 -1.92 29.41
CA ILE A 435 2.21 -2.29 28.45
C ILE A 435 2.89 -2.78 27.18
N ILE A 436 2.48 -3.96 26.73
CA ILE A 436 2.84 -4.49 25.41
C ILE A 436 1.82 -3.97 24.39
N ASP A 437 2.32 -3.31 23.35
CA ASP A 437 1.52 -2.85 22.22
C ASP A 437 1.77 -3.78 21.04
N THR A 438 0.79 -4.64 20.75
CA THR A 438 0.85 -5.58 19.62
C THR A 438 0.53 -4.94 18.27
N ASN A 439 0.05 -3.69 18.27
CA ASN A 439 -0.21 -2.90 17.06
C ASN A 439 0.95 -1.96 16.74
N ALA A 440 2.14 -2.25 17.28
CA ALA A 440 3.33 -1.42 17.14
C ALA A 440 3.75 -1.15 15.70
N TYR A 441 3.47 -2.09 14.78
CA TYR A 441 3.73 -1.88 13.35
C TYR A 441 2.95 -0.69 12.80
N ASP A 442 1.65 -0.61 13.08
CA ASP A 442 0.81 0.48 12.59
C ASP A 442 1.05 1.78 13.37
N LYS A 443 1.29 1.67 14.69
CA LYS A 443 1.42 2.83 15.57
C LYS A 443 2.79 3.51 15.50
N PHE A 444 3.87 2.72 15.53
CA PHE A 444 5.25 3.22 15.59
C PHE A 444 6.00 3.01 14.26
N GLY A 445 5.38 2.33 13.30
CA GLY A 445 6.01 1.84 12.07
C GLY A 445 6.71 0.50 12.28
N GLY A 446 6.79 -0.33 11.23
CA GLY A 446 7.53 -1.59 11.26
C GLY A 446 9.05 -1.45 11.43
N GLY A 447 9.60 -0.31 10.99
CA GLY A 447 11.04 -0.11 10.85
C GLY A 447 11.62 -0.88 9.66
N ASP A 448 12.75 -0.40 9.13
CA ASP A 448 13.49 -1.08 8.06
C ASP A 448 14.55 -2.03 8.64
N LYS A 449 14.20 -2.71 9.75
CA LYS A 449 15.10 -3.52 10.57
C LYS A 449 14.62 -4.97 10.65
N PRO A 450 15.52 -5.96 10.78
CA PRO A 450 15.17 -7.37 10.78
C PRO A 450 14.50 -7.76 12.09
N ILE A 451 13.71 -8.83 12.11
CA ILE A 451 13.23 -9.42 13.36
C ILE A 451 14.35 -10.31 13.93
N VAL A 452 14.88 -9.97 15.11
CA VAL A 452 16.07 -10.64 15.67
C VAL A 452 15.73 -11.70 16.72
N TYR A 453 14.66 -11.48 17.50
CA TYR A 453 14.20 -12.37 18.57
C TYR A 453 12.72 -12.73 18.43
N SER A 454 12.35 -13.90 18.94
CA SER A 454 10.97 -14.36 19.13
C SER A 454 10.88 -15.28 20.34
N TYR A 455 9.67 -15.53 20.85
CA TYR A 455 9.46 -16.36 22.04
C TYR A 455 10.30 -15.90 23.23
N VAL A 456 10.34 -14.58 23.46
CA VAL A 456 11.14 -14.00 24.54
C VAL A 456 10.39 -14.16 25.86
N ASP A 457 10.90 -15.06 26.70
CA ASP A 457 10.34 -15.35 28.00
C ASP A 457 11.37 -15.13 29.11
N CYS A 458 11.02 -14.25 30.05
CA CYS A 458 11.86 -13.87 31.17
C CYS A 458 11.22 -14.30 32.48
N PHE A 459 12.04 -14.68 33.45
CA PHE A 459 11.59 -14.95 34.82
C PHE A 459 11.36 -13.68 35.64
N GLY A 460 11.90 -12.54 35.21
CA GLY A 460 11.78 -11.24 35.86
C GLY A 460 12.96 -10.90 36.79
N LEU A 461 13.97 -11.77 36.86
CA LEU A 461 15.21 -11.57 37.63
C LEU A 461 16.39 -11.13 36.76
N GLU A 462 16.23 -11.24 35.44
CA GLU A 462 17.23 -10.86 34.47
C GLU A 462 17.54 -9.36 34.56
N THR A 463 18.74 -8.98 34.14
CA THR A 463 19.15 -7.56 34.06
C THR A 463 19.09 -7.02 32.64
N ARG A 464 19.08 -7.93 31.65
CA ARG A 464 19.04 -7.61 30.24
C ARG A 464 18.09 -8.56 29.52
N LEU A 465 17.40 -8.06 28.51
CA LEU A 465 16.50 -8.84 27.66
C LEU A 465 17.24 -9.98 26.94
N SER A 466 18.53 -9.80 26.63
CA SER A 466 19.36 -10.84 26.01
C SER A 466 19.67 -12.02 26.94
N GLN A 467 19.40 -11.93 28.25
CA GLN A 467 19.59 -13.03 29.20
C GLN A 467 18.36 -13.94 29.32
N CYS A 468 17.21 -13.49 28.84
CA CYS A 468 15.98 -14.26 28.85
C CYS A 468 16.04 -15.43 27.85
N ASP A 469 15.21 -16.43 28.10
CA ASP A 469 15.00 -17.50 27.13
C ASP A 469 14.33 -16.91 25.88
N LYS A 470 14.84 -17.31 24.71
CA LYS A 470 14.42 -16.74 23.42
C LYS A 470 14.90 -17.58 22.26
N SER A 471 14.14 -17.51 21.17
CA SER A 471 14.61 -17.93 19.86
C SER A 471 15.32 -16.78 19.15
N VAL A 472 16.44 -17.08 18.51
CA VAL A 472 17.23 -16.11 17.73
C VAL A 472 17.08 -16.41 16.26
N PHE A 473 16.95 -15.37 15.44
CA PHE A 473 16.80 -15.55 14.01
C PHE A 473 18.00 -16.35 13.45
N PRO A 474 17.80 -17.34 12.55
CA PRO A 474 16.57 -17.65 11.82
C PRO A 474 15.74 -18.80 12.42
N THR A 475 15.94 -19.19 13.68
CA THR A 475 15.38 -20.44 14.24
C THR A 475 13.87 -20.40 14.52
N PHE A 476 13.21 -19.28 14.26
CA PHE A 476 11.78 -19.07 14.47
C PHE A 476 11.11 -18.52 13.21
N SER A 477 9.79 -18.64 13.12
CA SER A 477 8.97 -17.96 12.11
C SER A 477 8.17 -16.84 12.78
N CYS A 478 8.16 -15.66 12.17
CA CYS A 478 7.38 -14.53 12.64
C CYS A 478 6.79 -13.80 11.43
N TYR A 479 5.52 -13.41 11.51
CA TYR A 479 4.86 -12.70 10.44
C TYR A 479 5.40 -11.25 10.34
N TYR A 480 5.57 -10.77 9.11
CA TYR A 480 5.97 -9.40 8.85
C TYR A 480 4.93 -8.42 9.42
N GLY A 481 5.34 -7.65 10.44
CA GLY A 481 4.46 -6.73 11.15
C GLY A 481 4.00 -7.21 12.52
N SER A 482 4.22 -8.49 12.87
CA SER A 482 4.02 -8.99 14.24
C SER A 482 5.21 -8.61 15.14
N ILE A 483 5.40 -7.31 15.36
CA ILE A 483 6.48 -6.75 16.18
C ILE A 483 5.96 -6.20 17.51
N VAL A 484 6.86 -6.08 18.49
CA VAL A 484 6.56 -5.55 19.82
C VAL A 484 6.79 -4.05 19.88
N GLY A 485 5.80 -3.33 20.41
CA GLY A 485 5.96 -2.01 20.99
C GLY A 485 5.78 -2.09 22.49
N LEU A 486 6.43 -1.19 23.21
CA LEU A 486 6.32 -1.10 24.66
C LEU A 486 5.90 0.30 25.08
N LYS A 487 5.16 0.38 26.18
CA LYS A 487 5.03 1.58 27.01
C LYS A 487 5.42 1.25 28.44
N CYS A 488 6.57 1.76 28.87
CA CYS A 488 7.07 1.62 30.23
C CYS A 488 6.28 2.54 31.16
N LEU A 489 5.61 1.97 32.16
CA LEU A 489 4.74 2.76 33.03
C LEU A 489 5.54 3.40 34.15
N ASP A 490 5.31 4.68 34.42
CA ASP A 490 5.86 5.41 35.56
C ASP A 490 4.65 5.86 36.39
N ILE A 491 4.11 4.92 37.17
CA ILE A 491 2.85 5.08 37.90
C ILE A 491 3.09 5.96 39.12
N CYS A 492 2.35 7.06 39.20
CA CYS A 492 2.46 8.03 40.28
C CYS A 492 1.19 8.13 41.13
N ASN A 493 1.29 8.80 42.27
CA ASN A 493 0.13 9.09 43.13
C ASN A 493 -0.51 10.41 42.69
N GLU A 494 -1.83 10.39 42.48
CA GLU A 494 -2.61 11.52 41.98
C GLU A 494 -2.32 12.82 42.76
N GLY A 495 -2.11 13.92 42.05
CA GLY A 495 -1.81 15.23 42.63
C GLY A 495 -0.36 15.42 43.13
N LYS A 496 0.46 14.38 43.15
CA LYS A 496 1.89 14.49 43.49
C LYS A 496 2.62 15.29 42.41
N ILE A 497 3.61 16.08 42.83
CA ILE A 497 4.51 16.82 41.94
C ILE A 497 5.96 16.39 42.11
N ARG A 498 6.80 16.60 41.09
CA ARG A 498 8.26 16.48 41.17
C ARG A 498 8.96 17.46 40.23
N LEU A 499 10.23 17.73 40.49
CA LEU A 499 11.12 18.52 39.63
C LEU A 499 12.08 17.60 38.89
N VAL A 500 12.26 17.82 37.59
CA VAL A 500 13.15 17.04 36.72
C VAL A 500 14.07 17.95 35.89
N GLY A 501 15.24 17.45 35.48
CA GLY A 501 16.18 18.18 34.63
C GLY A 501 17.02 19.27 35.31
N GLY A 502 16.74 19.60 36.57
CA GLY A 502 17.56 20.52 37.36
C GLY A 502 18.85 19.89 37.91
N LYS A 503 19.81 20.74 38.34
CA LYS A 503 21.10 20.26 38.87
C LYS A 503 20.99 19.64 40.27
N ASN A 504 19.92 19.95 41.00
CA ASN A 504 19.65 19.47 42.34
C ASN A 504 18.13 19.45 42.60
N SER A 505 17.70 19.01 43.79
CA SER A 505 16.28 18.84 44.13
C SER A 505 15.48 20.14 44.27
N LEU A 506 16.13 21.31 44.25
CA LEU A 506 15.47 22.62 44.40
C LEU A 506 15.13 23.27 43.07
N GLU A 507 15.54 22.71 41.93
CA GLU A 507 15.25 23.29 40.63
C GLU A 507 14.87 22.22 39.61
N GLY A 508 14.10 22.61 38.60
CA GLY A 508 13.72 21.72 37.51
C GLY A 508 12.39 22.07 36.85
N THR A 509 12.09 21.35 35.77
CA THR A 509 10.78 21.34 35.10
C THR A 509 9.75 20.67 36.01
N VAL A 510 8.56 21.26 36.11
CA VAL A 510 7.49 20.77 36.98
C VAL A 510 6.71 19.65 36.29
N GLU A 511 6.72 18.47 36.89
CA GLU A 511 5.83 17.37 36.54
C GLU A 511 4.75 17.19 37.60
N ILE A 512 3.49 17.01 37.16
CA ILE A 512 2.34 16.72 38.02
C ILE A 512 1.72 15.38 37.66
N CYS A 513 1.32 14.61 38.68
CA CYS A 513 0.66 13.33 38.51
C CYS A 513 -0.84 13.52 38.32
N ILE A 514 -1.34 13.25 37.11
CA ILE A 514 -2.77 13.26 36.78
C ILE A 514 -3.13 11.94 36.09
N GLU A 515 -4.23 11.32 36.50
CA GLU A 515 -4.66 10.00 36.02
C GLU A 515 -3.55 8.95 36.15
N LYS A 516 -2.86 8.97 37.31
CA LYS A 516 -1.73 8.07 37.61
C LYS A 516 -0.54 8.17 36.63
N ARG A 517 -0.42 9.28 35.88
CA ARG A 517 0.70 9.53 34.95
C ARG A 517 1.31 10.90 35.20
N TRP A 518 2.63 10.98 35.10
CA TRP A 518 3.35 12.24 35.10
C TRP A 518 3.09 13.01 33.80
N LYS A 519 2.65 14.26 33.95
CA LYS A 519 2.33 15.19 32.87
C LYS A 519 3.02 16.53 33.14
N LEU A 520 3.19 17.31 32.07
CA LEU A 520 3.84 18.63 32.10
C LEU A 520 2.81 19.75 32.21
N ILE A 521 3.30 20.93 32.55
CA ILE A 521 2.52 22.15 32.68
C ILE A 521 3.09 23.16 31.70
N SER A 522 2.24 23.80 30.91
CA SER A 522 2.66 24.86 30.00
C SER A 522 3.11 26.07 30.80
N GLU A 523 4.14 26.76 30.30
CA GLU A 523 4.57 28.03 30.89
C GLU A 523 3.59 29.20 30.69
N SER A 524 2.56 29.01 29.86
CA SER A 524 1.54 30.05 29.61
C SER A 524 0.85 30.42 30.92
N GLY A 525 1.02 31.67 31.35
CA GLY A 525 0.47 32.19 32.60
C GLY A 525 1.22 31.78 33.86
N TRP A 526 2.36 31.08 33.74
CA TRP A 526 3.15 30.60 34.88
C TRP A 526 3.93 31.74 35.55
N ASP A 527 3.71 31.95 36.84
CA ASP A 527 4.35 33.02 37.60
C ASP A 527 4.96 32.57 38.95
N ASP A 528 5.63 33.49 39.66
CA ASP A 528 6.28 33.22 40.95
C ASP A 528 5.28 32.79 42.05
N THR A 529 4.00 33.14 41.90
CA THR A 529 2.93 32.71 42.81
C THR A 529 2.64 31.23 42.61
N ASP A 530 2.56 30.77 41.37
CA ASP A 530 2.43 29.35 41.02
C ASP A 530 3.66 28.56 41.48
N ALA A 531 4.86 29.08 41.18
CA ALA A 531 6.13 28.47 41.59
C ALA A 531 6.23 28.34 43.12
N SER A 532 5.74 29.34 43.86
CA SER A 532 5.71 29.30 45.32
C SER A 532 4.77 28.21 45.86
N VAL A 533 3.65 27.92 45.19
CA VAL A 533 2.78 26.78 45.55
C VAL A 533 3.49 25.45 45.28
N VAL A 534 4.18 25.30 44.14
CA VAL A 534 4.98 24.10 43.81
C VAL A 534 6.05 23.86 44.87
N CYS A 535 6.87 24.88 45.16
CA CYS A 535 7.96 24.76 46.13
C CYS A 535 7.43 24.45 47.53
N ARG A 536 6.33 25.08 47.95
CA ARG A 536 5.69 24.76 49.24
C ARG A 536 5.15 23.33 49.28
N GLN A 537 4.53 22.85 48.21
CA GLN A 537 4.05 21.46 48.12
C GLN A 537 5.20 20.44 48.15
N LEU A 538 6.41 20.83 47.74
CA LEU A 538 7.66 20.04 47.88
C LEU A 538 8.37 20.22 49.23
N ASN A 539 7.78 20.94 50.20
CA ASN A 539 8.37 21.29 51.50
C ASN A 539 9.61 22.19 51.40
N HIS A 540 9.61 23.11 50.44
CA HIS A 540 10.60 24.19 50.31
C HIS A 540 9.94 25.56 50.56
N THR A 541 10.75 26.61 50.70
CA THR A 541 10.26 27.97 50.98
C THR A 541 10.54 28.89 49.81
N GLY A 542 9.53 29.59 49.31
CA GLY A 542 9.65 30.49 48.15
C GLY A 542 9.91 29.75 46.83
N GLY A 543 9.34 30.26 45.73
CA GLY A 543 9.56 29.73 44.40
C GLY A 543 9.69 30.86 43.37
N GLU A 544 10.72 30.76 42.54
CA GLU A 544 10.90 31.58 41.33
C GLU A 544 10.41 30.77 40.12
N ALA A 545 9.54 31.36 39.31
CA ALA A 545 9.10 30.78 38.05
C ALA A 545 10.22 30.81 37.01
N VAL A 546 10.40 29.69 36.33
CA VAL A 546 11.36 29.55 35.25
C VAL A 546 10.61 29.18 33.98
N LEU A 547 10.89 29.94 32.92
CA LEU A 547 10.22 29.84 31.61
C LEU A 547 11.24 29.39 30.53
N ASN A 548 10.75 29.25 29.30
CA ASN A 548 11.40 28.77 28.08
C ASN A 548 12.05 27.39 28.25
N SER A 549 11.37 26.51 28.99
CA SER A 549 11.80 25.13 29.21
C SER A 549 13.28 25.00 29.65
N LEU A 550 13.77 25.92 30.50
CA LEU A 550 15.20 26.05 30.81
C LEU A 550 15.86 24.75 31.31
N PHE A 551 15.11 23.92 32.04
CA PHE A 551 15.59 22.64 32.58
C PHE A 551 15.35 21.46 31.64
N GLY A 552 14.92 21.73 30.41
CA GLY A 552 14.59 20.77 29.37
C GLY A 552 13.11 20.42 29.31
N GLU A 553 12.74 19.82 28.18
CA GLU A 553 11.38 19.35 27.86
C GLU A 553 11.37 17.81 27.85
N PRO A 554 10.99 17.15 28.95
CA PRO A 554 10.71 15.73 28.92
C PRO A 554 9.65 15.43 27.86
N LYS A 555 9.78 14.32 27.11
CA LYS A 555 8.74 13.94 26.13
C LYS A 555 7.53 13.34 26.84
N ARG A 556 6.65 14.20 27.36
CA ARG A 556 5.41 13.87 28.06
C ARG A 556 4.29 14.82 27.63
N ALA A 557 3.05 14.41 27.87
CA ALA A 557 1.89 15.23 27.58
C ALA A 557 1.78 16.44 28.52
N ILE A 558 1.44 17.61 27.97
CA ILE A 558 1.12 18.85 28.71
C ILE A 558 -0.37 18.84 29.05
N VAL A 559 -0.69 18.90 30.34
CA VAL A 559 -2.07 18.75 30.85
C VAL A 559 -2.74 20.07 31.23
N TYR A 560 -1.96 21.04 31.72
CA TYR A 560 -2.46 22.32 32.19
C TYR A 560 -1.79 23.49 31.48
N SER A 561 -2.55 24.59 31.32
CA SER A 561 -2.09 25.90 30.86
C SER A 561 -2.81 26.99 31.66
N ASN A 562 -2.27 28.21 31.69
CA ASN A 562 -2.81 29.33 32.47
C ASN A 562 -3.10 28.93 33.91
N VAL A 563 -2.12 28.27 34.55
CA VAL A 563 -2.17 28.05 36.00
C VAL A 563 -2.15 29.44 36.65
N ASN A 564 -3.03 29.64 37.62
CA ASN A 564 -3.21 30.91 38.30
C ASN A 564 -3.56 30.64 39.77
N CYS A 565 -2.52 30.46 40.56
CA CYS A 565 -2.60 30.26 41.99
C CYS A 565 -2.79 31.61 42.72
N ARG A 566 -3.47 31.57 43.86
CA ARG A 566 -3.53 32.68 44.83
C ARG A 566 -2.34 32.68 45.80
N GLY A 567 -1.54 31.62 45.79
CA GLY A 567 -0.39 31.40 46.67
C GLY A 567 -0.71 30.65 47.98
N THR A 568 -2.00 30.40 48.25
CA THR A 568 -2.49 29.78 49.51
C THR A 568 -2.87 28.31 49.34
N GLU A 569 -2.97 27.84 48.11
CA GLU A 569 -3.35 26.48 47.73
C GLU A 569 -2.33 25.46 48.26
N THR A 570 -2.78 24.39 48.88
CA THR A 570 -1.86 23.34 49.40
C THR A 570 -1.27 22.46 48.30
N GLU A 571 -1.96 22.38 47.16
CA GLU A 571 -1.56 21.55 46.02
C GLU A 571 -1.76 22.34 44.73
N LEU A 572 -0.85 22.18 43.78
CA LEU A 572 -0.88 22.89 42.50
C LEU A 572 -2.18 22.63 41.70
N ARG A 573 -2.73 21.41 41.78
CA ARG A 573 -3.99 21.06 41.09
C ARG A 573 -5.22 21.83 41.61
N ASN A 574 -5.12 22.45 42.78
CA ASN A 574 -6.20 23.25 43.38
C ASN A 574 -6.18 24.71 42.90
N CYS A 575 -5.13 25.13 42.20
CA CYS A 575 -5.10 26.43 41.54
C CYS A 575 -6.08 26.45 40.37
N THR A 576 -6.46 27.65 39.93
CA THR A 576 -7.28 27.77 38.72
C THR A 576 -6.40 27.46 37.52
N HIS A 577 -6.86 26.66 36.57
CA HIS A 577 -6.10 26.30 35.36
C HIS A 577 -7.03 25.95 34.20
N ASN A 578 -6.49 26.02 32.99
CA ASN A 578 -7.13 25.49 31.79
C ASN A 578 -6.60 24.08 31.53
N ARG A 579 -7.50 23.08 31.67
CA ARG A 579 -7.20 21.70 31.29
C ARG A 579 -7.19 21.56 29.76
N LEU A 580 -6.09 21.05 29.21
CA LEU A 580 -5.94 20.82 27.79
C LEU A 580 -6.57 19.48 27.38
N TYR A 581 -7.47 19.51 26.39
CA TYR A 581 -8.06 18.32 25.79
C TYR A 581 -8.27 18.52 24.28
N PRO A 582 -7.66 17.70 23.39
CA PRO A 582 -6.66 16.67 23.71
C PRO A 582 -5.39 17.28 24.31
N GLU A 583 -4.64 16.47 25.06
CA GLU A 583 -3.36 16.89 25.64
C GLU A 583 -2.34 17.19 24.53
N ARG A 584 -1.46 18.16 24.76
CA ARG A 584 -0.42 18.56 23.80
C ARG A 584 0.88 17.85 24.10
N VAL A 585 1.73 17.68 23.10
CA VAL A 585 3.08 17.09 23.23
C VAL A 585 4.17 18.05 22.77
N ASP A 586 3.79 19.29 22.45
CA ASP A 586 4.59 20.38 21.92
C ASP A 586 4.30 21.69 22.68
N GLY A 587 5.34 22.49 22.89
CA GLY A 587 5.26 23.81 23.53
C GLY A 587 6.12 23.92 24.79
N ASP A 588 6.45 25.16 25.15
CA ASP A 588 7.32 25.46 26.28
C ASP A 588 6.65 25.12 27.63
N VAL A 589 7.45 24.61 28.56
CA VAL A 589 6.99 24.06 29.83
C VAL A 589 7.55 24.80 31.04
N ALA A 590 6.72 24.83 32.08
CA ALA A 590 7.00 25.52 33.32
C ALA A 590 8.09 24.83 34.15
N GLY A 591 9.05 25.61 34.63
CA GLY A 591 10.04 25.21 35.62
C GLY A 591 9.98 26.08 36.88
N VAL A 592 10.72 25.66 37.91
CA VAL A 592 10.87 26.43 39.16
C VAL A 592 12.29 26.38 39.70
N ARG A 593 12.64 27.39 40.50
CA ARG A 593 13.71 27.33 41.50
C ARG A 593 13.15 27.60 42.89
N CYS A 594 13.33 26.68 43.80
CA CYS A 594 12.90 26.76 45.18
C CYS A 594 14.02 27.25 46.08
N SER A 595 13.69 28.00 47.14
CA SER A 595 14.67 28.28 48.19
C SER A 595 14.67 27.17 49.25
N PRO A 596 15.83 26.85 49.86
CA PRO A 596 15.92 25.82 50.89
C PRO A 596 14.98 26.11 52.06
N ALA A 597 14.34 25.07 52.61
CA ALA A 597 13.47 25.22 53.77
C ALA A 597 14.23 25.85 54.94
N HIS A 598 13.67 26.91 55.55
CA HIS A 598 14.22 27.49 56.76
C HIS A 598 14.23 26.46 57.91
N ILE A 599 15.41 25.91 58.22
CA ILE A 599 15.65 25.26 59.50
C ILE A 599 15.73 26.38 60.53
N PHE A 600 14.67 26.62 61.30
CA PHE A 600 14.78 27.39 62.53
C PHE A 600 15.33 26.48 63.63
N PRO A 601 16.60 26.58 64.06
CA PRO A 601 17.01 26.02 65.34
C PRO A 601 16.20 26.72 66.43
N GLY A 602 15.46 25.94 67.21
CA GLY A 602 14.47 26.44 68.17
C GLY A 602 15.06 27.46 69.15
N TYR A 603 14.69 28.73 68.98
CA TYR A 603 14.73 29.68 70.08
C TYR A 603 13.47 29.47 70.93
N LYS A 604 13.66 28.89 72.12
CA LYS A 604 12.69 28.91 73.21
C LYS A 604 12.33 30.37 73.51
N ILE A 605 11.08 30.74 73.27
CA ILE A 605 10.50 31.96 73.84
C ILE A 605 10.39 31.73 75.35
N LEU A 606 11.33 32.28 76.13
CA LEU A 606 11.16 32.43 77.56
C LEU A 606 10.09 33.50 77.80
N ARG A 607 8.83 33.06 77.95
CA ARG A 607 7.85 33.85 78.70
C ARG A 607 8.25 33.80 80.17
N ASN A 608 8.75 34.91 80.70
CA ASN A 608 8.48 35.34 82.06
C ASN A 608 9.07 36.73 82.28
N CYS A 609 8.20 37.73 82.36
CA CYS A 609 8.26 38.82 83.33
C CYS A 609 6.90 39.52 83.33
N SER A 610 6.15 39.30 84.40
CA SER A 610 5.03 40.13 84.83
C SER A 610 5.26 40.42 86.32
N PHE A 611 5.66 41.64 86.64
CA PHE A 611 4.88 42.62 87.40
C PHE A 611 5.53 43.99 87.27
#